data_AF-A0AAV9DR45-F1
#
_entry.id   AF-A0AAV9DR45-F1
#
_cell.length_a   1.000
_cell.length_b   1.000
_cell.length_c   1.000
_cell.angle_alpha   90.00
_cell.angle_beta   90.00
_cell.angle_gamma   90.00
#
_symmetry.space_group_name_H-M   'P 1'
#
loop_
_entity.id
_entity.type
_entity.pdbx_description
1 polymer ?
#
loop_
_entity_poly.entity_id
_entity_poly.type
_entity_poly.pdbx_seq_one_letter_code
_entity_poly.pdbx_strand_id
1 'polypeptide(L)'
;MEETELRVSDGEPPPQKQQSADPQDLEYVRQIQRVLELLKKNRDMLFGEVKLTVMIEDPRDAERKRLLGIEDPDEMTRDDLVAALEDVNEGRIPENRDALRLLAEEMVQWPNLEVELPKSKPRKSLYAKTTDTGVDPKEAARRLNIDWDTAAEIETSDEGDEMEVPPVVGYGALYLVTALPVIIGISVVLILFYNSLQ
;
A
#
# COMPACT_ATOMS: atom_id res chain seq x y z
N MET A 1 -49.52 -29.14 -53.73
CA MET A 1 -50.16 -28.73 -52.48
C MET A 1 -50.59 -30.04 -51.84
N GLU A 2 -49.91 -30.59 -50.85
CA GLU A 2 -49.37 -29.95 -49.64
C GLU A 2 -47.96 -30.42 -49.30
N GLU A 3 -47.17 -29.49 -48.78
CA GLU A 3 -45.81 -29.66 -48.29
C GLU A 3 -45.80 -30.44 -46.98
N THR A 4 -44.84 -31.36 -46.86
CA THR A 4 -44.47 -32.00 -45.61
C THR A 4 -43.82 -30.97 -44.68
N GLU A 5 -44.60 -30.37 -43.78
CA GLU A 5 -44.05 -29.53 -42.71
C GLU A 5 -43.32 -30.39 -41.67
N LEU A 6 -42.02 -30.18 -41.65
CA LEU A 6 -41.05 -30.67 -40.70
C LEU A 6 -41.38 -30.10 -39.32
N ARG A 7 -41.87 -30.94 -38.40
CA ARG A 7 -42.15 -30.56 -37.02
C ARG A 7 -40.84 -30.41 -36.25
N VAL A 8 -40.18 -29.26 -36.41
CA VAL A 8 -39.09 -28.81 -35.55
C VAL A 8 -39.70 -28.56 -34.18
N SER A 9 -39.35 -29.42 -33.21
CA SER A 9 -39.59 -29.09 -31.80
C SER A 9 -38.68 -27.92 -31.46
N ASP A 10 -39.26 -26.73 -31.33
CA ASP A 10 -38.64 -25.62 -30.64
C ASP A 10 -38.29 -26.10 -29.22
N GLY A 11 -37.01 -26.40 -29.04
CA GLY A 11 -36.40 -26.52 -27.72
C GLY A 11 -36.38 -25.13 -27.11
N GLU A 12 -37.35 -24.85 -26.26
CA GLU A 12 -37.37 -23.68 -25.41
C GLU A 12 -36.03 -23.60 -24.66
N PRO A 13 -35.22 -22.53 -24.85
CA PRO A 13 -34.02 -22.36 -24.04
C PRO A 13 -34.45 -22.22 -22.57
N PRO A 14 -33.77 -22.90 -21.62
CA PRO A 14 -34.18 -22.86 -20.23
C PRO A 14 -34.23 -21.41 -19.73
N PRO A 15 -35.18 -21.07 -18.85
CA PRO A 15 -35.35 -19.72 -18.37
C PRO A 15 -34.05 -19.22 -17.76
N GLN A 16 -33.51 -18.16 -18.36
CA GLN A 16 -32.43 -17.38 -17.78
C GLN A 16 -32.87 -16.99 -16.37
N LYS A 17 -32.28 -17.62 -15.36
CA LYS A 17 -32.50 -17.22 -13.97
C LYS A 17 -32.02 -15.77 -13.85
N GLN A 18 -32.96 -14.83 -13.87
CA GLN A 18 -32.78 -13.53 -13.24
C GLN A 18 -32.57 -13.79 -11.75
N GLN A 19 -31.32 -14.12 -11.40
CA GLN A 19 -30.87 -14.21 -10.02
C GLN A 19 -30.86 -12.79 -9.49
N SER A 20 -31.90 -12.45 -8.73
CA SER A 20 -31.91 -11.31 -7.84
C SER A 20 -30.60 -11.27 -7.08
N ALA A 21 -29.92 -10.12 -7.08
CA ALA A 21 -28.67 -9.92 -6.34
C ALA A 21 -28.79 -10.45 -4.92
N ASP A 22 -27.88 -11.36 -4.54
CA ASP A 22 -27.85 -11.91 -3.20
C ASP A 22 -27.37 -10.83 -2.21
N PRO A 23 -27.86 -10.79 -0.96
CA PRO A 23 -27.36 -9.88 0.06
C PRO A 23 -25.83 -9.88 0.21
N GLN A 24 -25.15 -11.02 0.00
CA GLN A 24 -23.69 -11.08 0.09
C GLN A 24 -23.00 -10.32 -1.04
N ASP A 25 -23.56 -10.34 -2.26
CA ASP A 25 -23.00 -9.61 -3.40
C ASP A 25 -22.96 -8.10 -3.12
N LEU A 26 -24.00 -7.59 -2.46
CA LEU A 26 -24.07 -6.18 -2.07
C LEU A 26 -23.03 -5.84 -1.00
N GLU A 27 -22.69 -6.77 -0.11
CA GLU A 27 -21.63 -6.58 0.87
C GLU A 27 -20.26 -6.51 0.20
N TYR A 28 -19.98 -7.39 -0.76
CA TYR A 28 -18.73 -7.36 -1.53
C TYR A 28 -18.59 -6.06 -2.34
N VAL A 29 -19.66 -5.59 -2.98
CA VAL A 29 -19.68 -4.30 -3.67
C VAL A 29 -19.33 -3.15 -2.71
N ARG A 30 -19.96 -3.11 -1.53
CA ARG A 30 -19.68 -2.08 -0.51
C ARG A 30 -18.24 -2.15 0.00
N GLN A 31 -17.72 -3.36 0.15
CA GLN A 31 -16.35 -3.59 0.60
C GLN A 31 -15.35 -3.06 -0.43
N ILE A 32 -15.52 -3.39 -1.70
CA ILE A 32 -14.69 -2.89 -2.81
C ILE A 32 -14.74 -1.37 -2.87
N GLN A 33 -15.93 -0.76 -2.78
CA GLN A 33 -16.10 0.70 -2.77
C GLN A 33 -15.34 1.35 -1.61
N ARG A 34 -15.41 0.78 -0.40
CA ARG A 34 -14.64 1.26 0.76
C ARG A 34 -13.13 1.20 0.49
N VAL A 35 -12.64 0.10 -0.07
CA VAL A 35 -11.20 -0.04 -0.41
C VAL A 35 -10.80 1.00 -1.44
N LEU A 36 -11.60 1.22 -2.50
CA LEU A 36 -11.32 2.25 -3.51
C LEU A 36 -11.23 3.66 -2.90
N GLU A 37 -12.11 4.00 -1.96
CA GLU A 37 -12.03 5.25 -1.23
C GLU A 37 -10.75 5.36 -0.38
N LEU A 38 -10.36 4.28 0.31
CA LEU A 38 -9.15 4.24 1.12
C LEU A 38 -7.89 4.37 0.26
N LEU A 39 -7.83 3.70 -0.88
CA LEU A 39 -6.71 3.81 -1.82
C LEU A 39 -6.57 5.21 -2.38
N LYS A 40 -7.69 5.87 -2.70
CA LYS A 40 -7.70 7.27 -3.11
C LYS A 40 -7.23 8.20 -1.98
N LYS A 41 -7.62 7.94 -0.73
CA LYS A 41 -7.23 8.79 0.41
C LYS A 41 -5.78 8.61 0.84
N ASN A 42 -5.30 7.36 0.91
CA ASN A 42 -4.00 7.00 1.48
C ASN A 42 -2.87 7.01 0.44
N ARG A 43 -3.14 6.62 -0.81
CA ARG A 43 -2.14 6.48 -1.86
C ARG A 43 -2.32 7.43 -3.05
N ASP A 44 -3.39 8.23 -3.04
CA ASP A 44 -3.79 9.10 -4.18
C ASP A 44 -3.92 8.33 -5.51
N MET A 45 -4.36 7.07 -5.42
CA MET A 45 -4.45 6.16 -6.56
C MET A 45 -5.70 6.46 -7.39
N LEU A 46 -5.53 6.65 -8.70
CA LEU A 46 -6.63 6.79 -9.65
C LEU A 46 -7.19 5.42 -10.05
N PHE A 47 -8.44 5.36 -10.51
CA PHE A 47 -9.09 4.11 -10.90
C PHE A 47 -8.29 3.31 -11.94
N GLY A 48 -7.66 3.99 -12.91
CA GLY A 48 -6.80 3.35 -13.90
C GLY A 48 -5.60 2.62 -13.29
N GLU A 49 -5.02 3.13 -12.21
CA GLU A 49 -3.91 2.48 -11.50
C GLU A 49 -4.37 1.27 -10.68
N VAL A 50 -5.56 1.35 -10.07
CA VAL A 50 -6.19 0.20 -9.41
C VAL A 50 -6.42 -0.91 -10.44
N LYS A 51 -6.97 -0.57 -11.61
CA LYS A 51 -7.16 -1.51 -12.72
C LYS A 51 -5.84 -2.16 -13.15
N LEU A 52 -4.78 -1.37 -13.32
CA LEU A 52 -3.45 -1.90 -13.64
C LEU A 52 -2.92 -2.83 -12.52
N THR A 53 -3.16 -2.49 -11.26
CA THR A 53 -2.74 -3.30 -10.11
C THR A 53 -3.47 -4.65 -10.10
N VAL A 54 -4.77 -4.65 -10.36
CA VAL A 54 -5.56 -5.88 -10.50
C VAL A 54 -5.15 -6.69 -11.73
N MET A 55 -4.72 -6.04 -12.81
CA MET A 55 -4.26 -6.76 -14.02
C MET A 55 -2.91 -7.47 -13.83
N ILE A 56 -2.11 -7.06 -12.84
CA ILE A 56 -0.83 -7.71 -12.50
C ILE A 56 -1.12 -9.01 -11.74
N GLU A 57 -0.60 -10.13 -12.25
CA GLU A 57 -0.59 -11.43 -11.57
C GLU A 57 0.60 -11.52 -10.61
N ASP A 58 0.42 -12.22 -9.47
CA ASP A 58 1.52 -12.48 -8.55
C ASP A 58 2.51 -13.47 -9.19
N PRO A 59 3.82 -13.15 -9.26
CA PRO A 59 4.81 -14.04 -9.88
C PRO A 59 4.83 -15.44 -9.25
N ARG A 60 4.46 -15.57 -7.98
CA ARG A 60 4.41 -16.86 -7.27
C ARG A 60 3.27 -17.74 -7.79
N ASP A 61 2.14 -17.15 -8.10
CA ASP A 61 0.98 -17.87 -8.64
C ASP A 61 1.21 -18.22 -10.12
N ALA A 62 1.83 -17.32 -10.89
CA ALA A 62 2.25 -17.59 -12.26
C ALA A 62 3.26 -18.75 -12.36
N GLU A 63 4.25 -18.82 -11.46
CA GLU A 63 5.17 -19.96 -11.38
C GLU A 63 4.47 -21.26 -10.98
N ARG A 64 3.51 -21.20 -10.04
CA ARG A 64 2.72 -22.37 -9.63
C ARG A 64 1.90 -22.93 -10.78
N LYS A 65 1.23 -22.07 -11.56
CA LYS A 65 0.50 -22.46 -12.78
C LYS A 65 1.42 -23.09 -13.82
N ARG A 66 2.58 -22.47 -14.05
CA ARG A 66 3.61 -22.98 -14.96
C ARG A 66 4.15 -24.35 -14.54
N LEU A 67 4.33 -24.59 -13.24
CA LEU A 67 4.79 -25.85 -12.69
C LEU A 67 3.73 -26.95 -12.75
N LEU A 68 2.46 -26.60 -12.58
CA LEU A 68 1.35 -27.56 -12.63
C LEU A 68 0.96 -27.92 -14.06
N GLY A 69 1.27 -27.07 -15.06
CA GLY A 69 1.11 -27.39 -16.49
C GLY A 69 -0.34 -27.61 -16.92
N ILE A 70 -1.29 -27.15 -16.11
CA ILE A 70 -2.72 -27.22 -16.36
C ILE A 70 -3.18 -25.76 -16.46
N GLU A 71 -3.19 -25.22 -17.68
CA GLU A 71 -4.02 -24.05 -17.99
C GLU A 71 -5.46 -24.58 -18.02
N ASP A 72 -6.17 -24.48 -16.89
CA ASP A 72 -7.57 -24.89 -16.81
C ASP A 72 -8.41 -23.83 -17.56
N PRO A 73 -9.11 -24.18 -18.64
CA PRO A 73 -9.85 -23.20 -19.45
C PRO A 73 -11.03 -22.54 -18.71
N ASP A 74 -11.43 -23.07 -17.56
CA ASP A 74 -12.42 -22.47 -16.64
C ASP A 74 -11.74 -21.66 -15.50
N GLU A 75 -10.43 -21.44 -15.55
CA GLU A 75 -9.72 -20.63 -14.57
C GLU A 75 -10.06 -19.15 -14.76
N MET A 76 -10.58 -18.53 -13.71
CA MET A 76 -10.95 -17.11 -13.71
C MET A 76 -9.75 -16.23 -14.09
N THR A 77 -9.92 -15.43 -15.14
CA THR A 77 -8.84 -14.61 -15.68
C THR A 77 -8.72 -13.29 -14.94
N ARG A 78 -7.55 -12.63 -15.03
CA ARG A 78 -7.39 -11.27 -14.48
C ARG A 78 -8.33 -10.27 -15.19
N ASP A 79 -8.66 -10.51 -16.44
CA ASP A 79 -9.62 -9.70 -17.20
C ASP A 79 -11.04 -9.79 -16.63
N ASP A 80 -11.45 -10.96 -16.11
CA ASP A 80 -12.75 -11.14 -15.44
C ASP A 80 -12.84 -10.33 -14.13
N LEU A 81 -11.75 -10.27 -13.37
CA LEU A 81 -11.65 -9.45 -12.16
C LEU A 81 -11.70 -7.95 -12.48
N VAL A 82 -11.03 -7.54 -13.55
CA VAL A 82 -11.05 -6.17 -14.05
C VAL A 82 -12.45 -5.78 -14.52
N ALA A 83 -13.15 -6.64 -15.26
CA ALA A 83 -14.52 -6.41 -15.69
C ALA A 83 -15.46 -6.24 -14.49
N ALA A 84 -15.31 -7.11 -13.47
CA ALA A 84 -16.08 -6.98 -12.22
C ALA A 84 -15.77 -5.66 -11.48
N LEU A 85 -14.51 -5.22 -11.46
CA LEU A 85 -14.12 -3.93 -10.88
C LEU A 85 -14.75 -2.74 -11.62
N GLU A 86 -14.80 -2.78 -12.96
CA GLU A 86 -15.43 -1.75 -13.78
C GLU A 86 -16.94 -1.66 -13.52
N ASP A 87 -17.63 -2.79 -13.48
CA ASP A 87 -19.06 -2.85 -13.15
C ASP A 87 -19.33 -2.25 -11.77
N VAL A 88 -18.52 -2.59 -10.76
CA VAL A 88 -18.65 -2.03 -9.39
C VAL A 88 -18.43 -0.52 -9.37
N ASN A 89 -17.45 -0.01 -10.14
CA ASN A 89 -17.17 1.42 -10.24
C ASN A 89 -18.31 2.18 -10.95
N GLU A 90 -18.99 1.55 -11.91
CA GLU A 90 -20.18 2.10 -12.56
C GLU A 90 -21.47 1.96 -11.72
N GLY A 91 -21.40 1.27 -10.57
CA GLY A 91 -22.54 1.00 -9.70
C GLY A 91 -23.44 -0.15 -10.17
N ARG A 92 -22.95 -0.96 -11.12
CA ARG A 92 -23.59 -2.20 -11.57
C ARG A 92 -23.11 -3.37 -10.70
N ILE A 93 -23.88 -4.46 -10.68
CA ILE A 93 -23.51 -5.67 -9.92
C ILE A 93 -22.93 -6.68 -10.92
N PRO A 94 -21.65 -7.10 -10.80
CA PRO A 94 -20.97 -7.93 -11.80
C PRO A 94 -21.67 -9.24 -12.11
N GLU A 95 -21.79 -9.64 -13.37
CA GLU A 95 -22.46 -10.90 -13.74
C GLU A 95 -21.78 -12.12 -13.08
N ASN A 96 -20.44 -12.11 -13.01
CA ASN A 96 -19.67 -13.18 -12.40
C ASN A 96 -19.49 -12.97 -10.88
N ARG A 97 -20.20 -13.79 -10.09
CA ARG A 97 -20.21 -13.73 -8.61
C ARG A 97 -18.89 -14.18 -8.00
N ASP A 98 -18.25 -15.19 -8.60
CA ASP A 98 -16.98 -15.70 -8.11
C ASP A 98 -15.87 -14.65 -8.31
N ALA A 99 -15.91 -13.90 -9.42
CA ALA A 99 -15.00 -12.78 -9.69
C ALA A 99 -15.18 -11.65 -8.66
N LEU A 100 -16.43 -11.29 -8.35
CA LEU A 100 -16.74 -10.29 -7.33
C LEU A 100 -16.20 -10.70 -5.95
N ARG A 101 -16.40 -11.97 -5.56
CA ARG A 101 -15.91 -12.50 -4.28
C ARG A 101 -14.38 -12.47 -4.21
N LEU A 102 -13.71 -12.99 -5.23
CA LEU A 102 -12.25 -13.04 -5.25
C LEU A 102 -11.65 -11.62 -5.26
N LEU A 103 -12.21 -10.72 -6.07
CA LEU A 103 -11.79 -9.32 -6.11
C LEU A 103 -11.91 -8.67 -4.73
N ALA A 104 -13.03 -8.86 -4.04
CA ALA A 104 -13.24 -8.31 -2.70
C ALA A 104 -12.22 -8.85 -1.70
N GLU A 105 -11.92 -10.16 -1.75
CA GLU A 105 -10.91 -10.77 -0.88
C GLU A 105 -9.50 -10.23 -1.17
N GLU A 106 -9.09 -10.17 -2.45
CA GLU A 106 -7.81 -9.61 -2.86
C GLU A 106 -7.66 -8.17 -2.40
N MET A 107 -8.66 -7.33 -2.67
CA MET A 107 -8.64 -5.90 -2.37
C MET A 107 -8.54 -5.59 -0.88
N VAL A 108 -9.00 -6.48 0.00
CA VAL A 108 -8.92 -6.32 1.46
C VAL A 108 -7.55 -6.70 2.00
N GLN A 109 -6.83 -7.58 1.30
CA GLN A 109 -5.48 -7.97 1.67
C GLN A 109 -4.42 -6.95 1.23
N TRP A 110 -4.81 -5.90 0.49
CA TRP A 110 -3.86 -4.89 0.04
C TRP A 110 -3.22 -4.15 1.23
N PRO A 111 -1.92 -3.86 1.17
CA PRO A 111 -1.22 -3.20 2.26
C PRO A 111 -1.72 -1.76 2.45
N ASN A 112 -1.61 -1.24 3.66
CA ASN A 112 -1.89 0.16 4.02
C ASN A 112 -3.35 0.61 3.79
N LEU A 113 -4.30 -0.30 3.93
CA LEU A 113 -5.74 0.03 3.96
C LEU A 113 -6.18 0.58 5.32
N GLU A 114 -5.51 0.17 6.39
CA GLU A 114 -5.79 0.62 7.74
C GLU A 114 -4.89 1.79 8.13
N VAL A 115 -5.48 2.74 8.87
CA VAL A 115 -4.85 3.95 9.42
C VAL A 115 -4.75 5.09 8.40
N GLU A 116 -5.51 6.16 8.66
CA GLU A 116 -5.23 7.49 8.14
C GLU A 116 -3.85 7.89 8.67
N LEU A 117 -2.78 7.55 7.95
CA LEU A 117 -1.47 8.09 8.26
C LEU A 117 -1.60 9.61 8.14
N PRO A 118 -1.24 10.38 9.18
CA PRO A 118 -1.24 11.84 9.07
C PRO A 118 -0.39 12.17 7.86
N LYS A 119 -0.98 12.80 6.84
CA LYS A 119 -0.30 13.14 5.60
C LYS A 119 0.97 13.89 5.97
N SER A 120 2.12 13.24 5.83
CA SER A 120 3.40 13.87 6.15
C SER A 120 3.54 15.06 5.20
N LYS A 121 3.50 16.28 5.76
CA LYS A 121 3.71 17.51 4.99
C LYS A 121 4.99 17.33 4.15
N PRO A 122 5.02 17.84 2.90
CA PRO A 122 6.20 17.70 2.05
C PRO A 122 7.42 18.30 2.75
N ARG A 123 8.32 17.43 3.21
CA ARG A 123 9.57 17.84 3.88
C ARG A 123 10.54 18.26 2.79
N LYS A 124 11.11 19.47 2.90
CA LYS A 124 12.19 19.91 2.01
C LYS A 124 13.35 18.92 2.16
N SER A 125 13.80 18.33 1.05
CA SER A 125 14.95 17.44 1.08
C SER A 125 16.21 18.23 1.43
N LEU A 126 17.17 17.59 2.12
CA LEU A 126 18.45 18.21 2.46
C LEU A 126 19.20 18.69 1.20
N TYR A 127 19.02 17.97 0.09
CA TYR A 127 19.59 18.33 -1.21
C TYR A 127 19.12 19.71 -1.68
N ALA A 128 17.81 20.01 -1.56
CA ALA A 128 17.25 21.30 -1.94
C ALA A 128 17.74 22.47 -1.07
N LYS A 129 18.29 22.21 0.12
CA LYS A 129 18.87 23.24 1.01
C LYS A 129 20.30 23.58 0.62
N THR A 130 21.04 22.64 0.03
CA THR A 130 22.48 22.77 -0.24
C THR A 130 22.79 23.05 -1.71
N THR A 131 21.95 22.60 -2.63
CA THR A 131 22.15 22.86 -4.06
C THR A 131 21.39 24.11 -4.49
N ASP A 132 22.11 25.08 -5.06
CA ASP A 132 21.50 26.22 -5.74
C ASP A 132 20.80 25.74 -7.01
N THR A 133 19.48 25.60 -6.92
CA THR A 133 18.63 25.18 -8.05
C THR A 133 18.32 26.33 -9.00
N GLY A 134 18.83 27.55 -8.75
CA GLY A 134 18.58 28.74 -9.55
C GLY A 134 17.11 29.20 -9.54
N VAL A 135 16.27 28.61 -8.69
CA VAL A 135 14.86 28.93 -8.55
C VAL A 135 14.63 29.50 -7.16
N ASP A 136 14.26 30.78 -7.08
CA ASP A 136 13.94 31.41 -5.81
C ASP A 136 12.71 30.73 -5.19
N PRO A 137 12.81 30.15 -3.97
CA PRO A 137 11.69 29.48 -3.32
C PRO A 137 10.47 30.38 -3.14
N LYS A 138 10.65 31.71 -3.04
CA LYS A 138 9.54 32.67 -2.97
C LYS A 138 8.79 32.79 -4.29
N GLU A 139 9.50 32.74 -5.42
CA GLU A 139 8.86 32.76 -6.75
C GLU A 139 8.20 31.42 -7.08
N ALA A 140 8.82 30.29 -6.69
CA ALA A 140 8.23 28.96 -6.84
C ALA A 140 6.95 28.80 -6.01
N ALA A 141 6.96 29.28 -4.77
CA ALA A 141 5.80 29.30 -3.88
C ALA A 141 4.72 30.31 -4.29
N ARG A 142 5.02 31.24 -5.19
CA ARG A 142 4.04 32.16 -5.79
C ARG A 142 3.40 31.58 -7.06
N ARG A 143 4.15 30.72 -7.79
CA ARG A 143 3.65 29.97 -8.96
C ARG A 143 2.74 28.82 -8.53
N LEU A 144 3.09 28.11 -7.46
CA LEU A 144 2.12 27.31 -6.71
C LEU A 144 1.22 28.30 -5.99
N ASN A 145 -0.06 28.36 -6.27
CA ASN A 145 -1.00 29.32 -5.69
C ASN A 145 -1.32 28.95 -4.22
N ILE A 146 -0.30 28.82 -3.38
CA ILE A 146 -0.37 28.45 -1.96
C ILE A 146 -0.39 29.75 -1.16
N ASP A 147 -1.48 29.93 -0.42
CA ASP A 147 -1.73 31.14 0.36
C ASP A 147 -0.62 31.34 1.40
N TRP A 148 -0.01 32.53 1.41
CA TRP A 148 1.16 32.83 2.24
C TRP A 148 0.85 32.76 3.74
N ASP A 149 -0.44 32.83 4.10
CA ASP A 149 -0.96 32.59 5.46
C ASP A 149 -0.94 31.11 5.85
N THR A 150 -1.15 30.17 4.92
CA THR A 150 -1.02 28.72 5.18
C THR A 150 0.45 28.29 5.30
N ALA A 151 1.36 29.01 4.63
CA ALA A 151 2.80 28.79 4.75
C ALA A 151 3.37 29.26 6.11
N ALA A 152 2.71 30.21 6.77
CA ALA A 152 3.06 30.68 8.11
C ALA A 152 2.50 29.79 9.25
N GLU A 153 1.48 28.97 8.98
CA GLU A 153 1.01 27.88 9.86
C GLU A 153 1.75 26.54 9.61
N ILE A 154 2.85 26.57 8.87
CA ILE A 154 3.91 25.58 9.11
C ILE A 154 4.42 25.93 10.49
N GLU A 155 3.89 25.25 11.50
CA GLU A 155 4.49 25.12 12.81
C GLU A 155 5.98 24.82 12.55
N THR A 156 6.81 25.86 12.64
CA THR A 156 8.20 25.70 13.03
C THR A 156 8.05 25.10 14.40
N SER A 157 8.04 23.77 14.45
CA SER A 157 8.24 23.06 15.70
C SER A 157 9.50 23.68 16.26
N ASP A 158 9.27 24.53 17.26
CA ASP A 158 10.30 25.20 18.01
C ASP A 158 11.28 24.13 18.44
N GLU A 159 12.55 24.47 18.28
CA GLU A 159 13.68 23.60 18.46
C GLU A 159 13.59 22.97 19.86
N GLY A 160 13.23 21.69 19.90
CA GLY A 160 13.06 20.93 21.12
C GLY A 160 13.69 19.57 20.94
N ASP A 161 14.96 19.48 21.31
CA ASP A 161 15.77 18.27 21.43
C ASP A 161 16.52 17.78 20.17
N GLU A 162 17.00 18.72 19.34
CA GLU A 162 18.39 18.58 18.91
C GLU A 162 19.24 19.04 20.10
N MET A 163 19.46 18.14 21.07
CA MET A 163 20.62 18.33 21.94
C MET A 163 21.83 18.29 21.00
N GLU A 164 22.34 19.47 20.64
CA GLU A 164 23.72 19.68 20.24
C GLU A 164 24.59 19.20 21.40
N VAL A 165 24.68 17.88 21.54
CA VAL A 165 25.62 17.24 22.42
C VAL A 165 26.99 17.60 21.83
N PRO A 166 27.86 18.33 22.56
CA PRO A 166 29.19 18.64 22.07
C PRO A 166 29.85 17.36 21.51
N PRO A 167 30.69 17.41 20.47
CA PRO A 167 31.19 16.20 19.79
C PRO A 167 31.83 15.13 20.71
N VAL A 168 32.16 15.51 21.95
CA VAL A 168 32.60 14.65 23.05
C VAL A 168 31.51 13.70 23.57
N VAL A 169 30.23 14.08 23.61
CA VAL A 169 29.13 13.26 24.18
C VAL A 169 28.54 12.26 23.19
N GLY A 170 28.74 12.44 21.88
CA GLY A 170 28.23 11.51 20.85
C GLY A 170 28.87 10.12 20.86
N TYR A 171 30.06 9.98 21.45
CA TYR A 171 30.80 8.70 21.52
C TYR A 171 30.76 8.05 22.90
N GLY A 172 29.90 8.52 23.82
CA GLY A 172 29.86 8.01 25.21
C GLY A 172 29.66 6.49 25.31
N ALA A 173 28.78 5.92 24.48
CA ALA A 173 28.58 4.47 24.41
C ALA A 173 29.84 3.72 23.93
N LEU A 174 30.57 4.31 22.97
CA LEU A 174 31.80 3.74 22.42
C LEU A 174 32.93 3.76 23.46
N TYR A 175 33.04 4.83 24.26
CA TYR A 175 33.97 4.90 25.37
C TYR A 175 33.60 3.94 26.51
N LEU A 176 32.32 3.71 26.78
CA LEU A 176 31.89 2.71 27.76
C LEU A 176 32.29 1.29 27.37
N VAL A 177 32.06 0.92 26.11
CA VAL A 177 32.40 -0.43 25.59
C VAL A 177 33.92 -0.64 25.55
N THR A 178 34.69 0.40 25.23
CA THR A 178 36.15 0.32 25.17
C THR A 178 36.84 0.44 26.54
N ALA A 179 36.27 1.19 27.48
CA ALA A 179 36.84 1.37 28.82
C ALA A 179 36.58 0.16 29.74
N LEU A 180 35.49 -0.58 29.54
CA LEU A 180 35.11 -1.72 30.38
C LEU A 180 36.24 -2.77 30.55
N PRO A 181 36.90 -3.27 29.48
CA PRO A 181 38.02 -4.20 29.64
C PRO A 181 39.25 -3.58 30.33
N VAL A 182 39.52 -2.29 30.13
CA VAL A 182 40.65 -1.59 30.76
C VAL A 182 40.44 -1.45 32.26
N ILE A 183 39.22 -1.08 32.68
CA ILE A 183 38.86 -0.95 34.10
C ILE A 183 38.94 -2.30 34.81
N ILE A 184 38.50 -3.39 34.16
CA ILE A 184 38.63 -4.75 34.70
C ILE A 184 40.11 -5.13 34.87
N GLY A 185 40.98 -4.77 33.92
CA GLY A 185 42.42 -5.01 34.05
C GLY A 185 43.03 -4.29 35.25
N ILE A 186 42.74 -3.00 35.42
CA ILE A 186 43.25 -2.20 36.54
C ILE A 186 42.73 -2.73 37.88
N SER A 187 41.45 -3.11 37.97
CA SER A 187 40.87 -3.63 39.21
C SER A 187 41.52 -4.95 39.63
N VAL A 188 41.78 -5.87 38.69
CA VAL A 188 42.50 -7.12 38.98
C VAL A 188 43.91 -6.84 39.49
N VAL A 189 44.65 -5.93 38.86
CA VAL A 189 46.00 -5.54 39.29
C VAL A 189 45.98 -4.96 40.70
N LEU A 190 45.01 -4.08 41.01
CA LEU A 190 44.86 -3.50 42.34
C LEU A 190 44.55 -4.57 43.39
N ILE A 191 43.64 -5.51 43.12
CA ILE A 191 43.30 -6.59 44.05
C ILE A 191 44.52 -7.47 44.34
N LEU A 192 45.31 -7.83 43.31
CA LEU A 192 46.55 -8.59 43.49
C LEU A 192 47.58 -7.82 44.31
N PHE A 193 47.71 -6.52 44.06
CA PHE A 193 48.64 -5.67 44.81
C PHE A 193 48.23 -5.53 46.28
N TYR A 194 46.94 -5.35 46.57
CA TYR A 194 46.44 -5.29 47.94
C TYR A 194 46.60 -6.62 48.68
N ASN A 195 46.35 -7.74 48.02
CA ASN A 195 46.62 -9.08 48.58
C ASN A 195 48.13 -9.31 48.83
N SER A 196 49.00 -8.71 48.02
CA SER A 196 50.45 -8.79 48.26
C SER A 196 50.94 -7.90 49.41
N LEU A 197 50.18 -6.88 49.81
CA LEU A 197 50.54 -5.96 50.91
C LEU A 197 49.98 -6.41 52.27
N GLN A 198 49.02 -7.32 52.26
CA GLN A 198 48.41 -7.92 53.45
C GLN A 198 49.17 -9.20 53.85
#